data_AF-A0A2S2NXV9-F1
#
_entry.id   AF-A0A2S2NXV9-F1
#
_cell.length_a   1.000
_cell.length_b   1.000
_cell.length_c   1.000
_cell.angle_alpha   90.00
_cell.angle_beta   90.00
_cell.angle_gamma   90.00
#
_symmetry.space_group_name_H-M   'P 1'
#
loop_
_entity.id
_entity.type
_entity.pdbx_description
1 polymer ?
#
loop_
_entity_poly.entity_id
_entity_poly.type
_entity_poly.pdbx_seq_one_letter_code
_entity_poly.pdbx_strand_id
1 'polypeptide(L)'
;MNSEKIFNGRPVALNLSTYKQLGYYQLLDPKGPHLFGCHIYRTILKIFLLVVQFITIFGVMGFFIEIEDVDASHGKSNSFELIIILTNCSLSSLKMYTLVSNNKIIWNLFDLTCLDFLKCSQHSELITANFIKRCKKSTRITKWIARSFLVGLILWVMGPFIANEEKTAPKSSHRYQNIINIKFPVTVKTYNDYYFVFYLMEVAVGFCIVYGSVLVDAFLMSFCWIISAQYQSVTKAFAT
;
A
#
# COMPACT_ATOMS: atom_id res chain seq x y z
N MET A 1 -6.05 24.63 -17.71
CA MET A 1 -4.93 23.94 -17.03
C MET A 1 -5.49 23.38 -15.71
N ASN A 2 -5.72 22.06 -15.61
CA ASN A 2 -6.43 21.46 -14.46
C ASN A 2 -5.71 21.74 -13.13
N SER A 3 -6.47 22.14 -12.11
CA SER A 3 -6.02 22.34 -10.71
C SER A 3 -5.40 21.09 -10.06
N GLU A 4 -5.47 19.94 -10.74
CA GLU A 4 -5.01 18.62 -10.29
C GLU A 4 -3.48 18.47 -10.14
N LYS A 5 -2.69 19.46 -10.57
CA LYS A 5 -1.22 19.41 -10.62
C LYS A 5 -0.51 20.55 -9.88
N ILE A 6 -1.20 21.28 -9.01
CA ILE A 6 -0.61 22.44 -8.33
C ILE A 6 -0.14 22.04 -6.93
N PHE A 7 1.16 22.16 -6.69
CA PHE A 7 1.82 21.99 -5.39
C PHE A 7 2.43 23.33 -4.97
N ASN A 8 2.00 23.89 -3.83
CA ASN A 8 2.44 25.22 -3.36
C ASN A 8 2.35 26.32 -4.45
N GLY A 9 1.29 26.32 -5.25
CA GLY A 9 1.09 27.28 -6.34
C GLY A 9 1.86 26.99 -7.62
N ARG A 10 2.70 25.93 -7.65
CA ARG A 10 3.55 25.57 -8.80
C ARG A 10 3.08 24.30 -9.50
N PRO A 11 3.20 24.21 -10.84
CA PRO A 11 2.82 23.01 -11.56
C PRO A 11 3.87 21.91 -11.35
N VAL A 12 3.45 20.77 -10.80
CA VAL A 12 4.29 19.59 -10.61
C VAL A 12 4.07 18.54 -11.69
N ALA A 13 5.16 17.85 -12.03
CA ALA A 13 5.15 16.75 -12.99
C ALA A 13 4.47 15.49 -12.44
N LEU A 14 4.45 15.36 -11.11
CA LEU A 14 3.92 14.22 -10.38
C LEU A 14 2.39 14.31 -10.26
N ASN A 15 1.71 13.16 -10.31
CA ASN A 15 0.25 13.08 -10.31
C ASN A 15 -0.33 13.25 -8.90
N LEU A 16 -0.35 14.49 -8.43
CA LEU A 16 -0.76 14.84 -7.07
C LEU A 16 -2.19 14.39 -6.73
N SER A 17 -3.12 14.44 -7.70
CA SER A 17 -4.50 13.99 -7.52
C SER A 17 -4.60 12.53 -7.07
N THR A 18 -3.85 11.62 -7.71
CA THR A 18 -3.86 10.21 -7.32
C THR A 18 -3.23 9.99 -5.95
N TYR A 19 -2.17 10.72 -5.59
CA TYR A 19 -1.58 10.60 -4.25
C TYR A 19 -2.45 11.20 -3.14
N LYS A 20 -3.28 12.20 -3.46
CA LYS A 20 -4.31 12.72 -2.55
C LYS A 20 -5.44 11.70 -2.34
N GLN A 21 -5.87 11.02 -3.40
CA GLN A 21 -6.88 9.96 -3.32
C GLN A 21 -6.38 8.74 -2.52
N LEU A 22 -5.10 8.40 -2.68
CA LEU A 22 -4.46 7.31 -1.95
C LEU A 22 -4.06 7.69 -0.51
N GLY A 23 -4.22 8.94 -0.08
CA GLY A 23 -3.90 9.38 1.29
C GLY A 23 -2.42 9.73 1.54
N TYR A 24 -1.51 9.48 0.59
CA TYR A 24 -0.08 9.79 0.73
C TYR A 24 0.19 11.28 0.90
N TYR A 25 -0.58 12.13 0.23
CA TYR A 25 -0.42 13.58 0.35
C TYR A 25 -0.63 14.04 1.80
N GLN A 26 -1.73 13.61 2.41
CA GLN A 26 -2.11 13.92 3.80
C GLN A 26 -1.12 13.33 4.81
N LEU A 27 -0.50 12.20 4.47
CA LEU A 27 0.51 11.57 5.31
C LEU A 27 1.83 12.35 5.32
N LEU A 28 2.21 12.91 4.17
CA LEU A 28 3.48 13.59 3.96
C LEU A 28 3.42 15.10 4.23
N ASP A 29 2.25 15.71 4.16
CA ASP A 29 2.06 17.14 4.37
C ASP A 29 2.53 17.58 5.77
N PRO A 30 3.53 18.47 5.89
CA PRO A 30 3.97 18.98 7.17
C PRO A 30 2.94 19.93 7.81
N LYS A 31 1.99 20.47 7.04
CA LYS A 31 0.92 21.37 7.53
C LYS A 31 -0.39 20.65 7.83
N GLY A 32 -0.40 19.32 7.76
CA GLY A 32 -1.59 18.53 8.09
C GLY A 32 -2.04 18.72 9.55
N PRO A 33 -3.19 18.11 9.93
CA PRO A 33 -3.76 18.31 11.25
C PRO A 33 -2.85 17.74 12.34
N HIS A 34 -2.60 18.55 13.37
CA HIS A 34 -1.83 18.18 14.55
C HIS A 34 -2.74 18.14 15.77
N LEU A 35 -2.57 17.12 16.60
CA LEU A 35 -3.20 17.00 17.92
C LEU A 35 -2.09 16.78 18.95
N PHE A 36 -2.02 17.62 19.98
CA PHE A 36 -0.94 17.59 20.98
C PHE A 36 0.49 17.58 20.39
N GLY A 37 0.72 18.35 19.33
CA GLY A 37 2.01 18.39 18.62
C GLY A 37 2.32 17.15 17.77
N CYS A 38 1.44 16.14 17.76
CA CYS A 38 1.57 14.94 16.93
C CYS A 38 0.73 15.08 15.66
N HIS A 39 1.31 14.74 14.50
CA HIS A 39 0.59 14.75 13.24
C HIS A 39 -0.39 13.57 13.16
N ILE A 40 -1.70 13.85 13.13
CA ILE A 40 -2.77 12.87 13.36
C ILE A 40 -2.67 11.67 12.41
N TYR A 41 -2.59 11.90 11.09
CA TYR A 41 -2.55 10.82 10.10
C TYR A 41 -1.33 9.90 10.26
N ARG A 42 -0.19 10.44 10.70
CA ARG A 42 1.04 9.67 10.90
C ARG A 42 0.95 8.83 12.16
N THR A 43 0.37 9.39 13.22
CA THR A 43 0.13 8.68 14.47
C THR A 43 -0.86 7.55 14.28
N ILE A 44 -1.99 7.80 13.61
CA ILE A 44 -2.99 6.76 13.30
C ILE A 44 -2.35 5.63 12.50
N LEU A 45 -1.58 5.96 11.45
CA LEU A 45 -0.91 4.93 10.65
C LEU A 45 0.07 4.11 11.49
N LYS A 46 0.88 4.73 12.36
CA LYS A 46 1.81 4.01 13.25
C LYS A 46 1.08 3.05 14.21
N ILE A 47 -0.04 3.51 14.80
CA ILE A 47 -0.87 2.66 15.67
C ILE A 47 -1.45 1.50 14.85
N PHE A 48 -1.97 1.76 13.66
CA PHE A 48 -2.49 0.73 12.76
C PHE A 48 -1.42 -0.33 12.42
N LEU A 49 -0.20 0.10 12.06
CA LEU A 49 0.89 -0.83 11.76
C LEU A 49 1.22 -1.70 12.98
N LEU A 50 1.27 -1.11 14.18
CA LEU A 50 1.52 -1.85 15.41
C LEU A 50 0.43 -2.89 15.68
N VAL A 51 -0.85 -2.52 15.54
CA VAL A 51 -1.98 -3.45 15.70
C VAL A 51 -1.90 -4.60 14.69
N VAL A 52 -1.61 -4.32 13.43
CA VAL A 52 -1.47 -5.35 12.38
C VAL A 52 -0.32 -6.31 12.69
N GLN A 53 0.80 -5.82 13.22
CA GLN A 53 1.90 -6.69 13.64
C GLN A 53 1.48 -7.61 14.79
N PHE A 54 0.76 -7.10 15.79
CA PHE A 54 0.20 -7.96 16.86
C PHE A 54 -0.74 -9.03 16.32
N ILE A 55 -1.65 -8.67 15.40
CA ILE A 55 -2.55 -9.62 14.74
C ILE A 55 -1.74 -10.70 14.00
N THR A 56 -0.70 -10.30 13.28
CA THR A 56 0.14 -11.22 12.49
C THR A 56 0.88 -12.18 13.41
N ILE A 57 1.49 -11.70 14.50
CA ILE A 57 2.18 -12.53 15.51
C ILE A 57 1.19 -13.49 16.18
N PHE A 58 0.02 -13.00 16.59
CA PHE A 58 -1.03 -13.81 17.18
C PHE A 58 -1.51 -14.91 16.22
N GLY A 59 -1.69 -14.57 14.94
CA GLY A 59 -2.01 -15.53 13.88
C GLY A 59 -0.92 -16.58 13.66
N VAL A 60 0.35 -16.21 13.75
CA VAL A 60 1.49 -17.15 13.65
C VAL A 60 1.50 -18.13 14.81
N MET A 61 1.12 -17.72 16.02
CA MET A 61 1.09 -18.62 17.20
C MET A 61 0.16 -19.82 17.00
N GLY A 62 -0.97 -19.67 16.28
CA GLY A 62 -1.90 -20.77 16.04
C GLY A 62 -1.42 -21.82 15.04
N PHE A 63 -0.26 -21.62 14.38
CA PHE A 63 0.42 -22.69 13.64
C PHE A 63 1.24 -23.60 14.53
N PHE A 64 1.64 -23.14 15.72
CA PHE A 64 2.37 -23.95 16.70
C PHE A 64 1.43 -24.75 17.62
N ILE A 65 0.11 -24.56 17.47
CA ILE A 65 -0.91 -25.25 18.25
C ILE A 65 -1.62 -26.22 17.31
N GLU A 66 -1.74 -27.49 17.73
CA GLU A 66 -2.60 -28.45 17.04
C GLU A 66 -4.06 -28.04 17.23
N ILE A 67 -4.72 -27.65 16.14
CA ILE A 67 -6.15 -27.35 16.13
C ILE A 67 -6.89 -28.59 15.64
N GLU A 68 -7.94 -28.99 16.37
CA GLU A 68 -8.90 -30.03 16.00
C GLU A 68 -9.68 -29.64 14.72
N ASP A 69 -9.06 -29.72 13.55
CA ASP A 69 -9.74 -29.53 12.27
C ASP A 69 -9.72 -30.87 11.51
N VAL A 70 -10.90 -31.42 11.22
CA VAL A 70 -11.10 -32.80 10.71
C VAL A 70 -10.55 -32.96 9.28
N ASP A 71 -10.35 -31.85 8.55
CA ASP A 71 -9.73 -31.82 7.22
C ASP A 71 -8.18 -31.83 7.25
N ALA A 72 -7.58 -32.46 8.26
CA ALA A 72 -6.12 -32.65 8.38
C ALA A 72 -5.47 -33.29 7.12
N SER A 73 -6.25 -33.91 6.23
CA SER A 73 -5.78 -34.42 4.93
C SER A 73 -5.55 -33.33 3.85
N HIS A 74 -6.28 -32.20 3.90
CA HIS A 74 -6.06 -31.02 3.04
C HIS A 74 -5.45 -29.84 3.81
N GLY A 75 -5.50 -29.90 5.15
CA GLY A 75 -5.07 -28.89 6.12
C GLY A 75 -3.59 -28.94 6.50
N LYS A 76 -2.71 -29.50 5.64
CA LYS A 76 -1.28 -29.19 5.66
C LYS A 76 -1.13 -27.71 5.35
N SER A 77 -1.24 -26.88 6.40
CA SER A 77 -0.77 -25.50 6.35
C SER A 77 0.68 -25.56 5.92
N ASN A 78 0.93 -25.14 4.68
CA ASN A 78 2.29 -25.05 4.19
C ASN A 78 2.96 -23.97 5.06
N SER A 79 3.94 -24.34 5.89
CA SER A 79 4.75 -23.37 6.66
C SER A 79 5.30 -22.24 5.77
N PHE A 80 5.42 -22.51 4.47
CA PHE A 80 5.72 -21.56 3.42
C PHE A 80 4.72 -20.39 3.31
N GLU A 81 3.42 -20.63 3.39
CA GLU A 81 2.38 -19.59 3.33
C GLU A 81 2.50 -18.63 4.53
N LEU A 82 2.76 -19.18 5.72
CA LEU A 82 3.01 -18.39 6.92
C LEU A 82 4.26 -17.52 6.78
N ILE A 83 5.37 -18.09 6.27
CA ILE A 83 6.60 -17.33 6.03
C ILE A 83 6.31 -16.18 5.05
N ILE A 84 5.54 -16.44 3.98
CA ILE A 84 5.15 -15.40 3.01
C ILE A 84 4.35 -14.30 3.69
N ILE A 85 3.32 -14.63 4.47
CA ILE A 85 2.47 -13.62 5.13
C ILE A 85 3.29 -12.78 6.11
N LEU A 86 4.09 -13.42 6.96
CA LEU A 86 4.91 -12.75 7.96
C LEU A 86 5.95 -11.82 7.32
N THR A 87 6.68 -12.33 6.32
CA THR A 87 7.71 -11.54 5.62
C THR A 87 7.11 -10.37 4.85
N ASN A 88 6.01 -10.58 4.11
CA ASN A 88 5.36 -9.50 3.37
C ASN A 88 4.71 -8.47 4.29
N CYS A 89 4.07 -8.88 5.37
CA CYS A 89 3.46 -7.97 6.34
C CYS A 89 4.53 -7.12 7.03
N SER A 90 5.63 -7.75 7.47
CA SER A 90 6.77 -7.07 8.10
C SER A 90 7.44 -6.09 7.14
N LEU A 91 7.72 -6.52 5.91
CA LEU A 91 8.35 -5.67 4.89
C LEU A 91 7.46 -4.48 4.51
N SER A 92 6.16 -4.71 4.34
CA SER A 92 5.18 -3.66 4.02
C SER A 92 5.07 -2.64 5.15
N SER A 93 5.07 -3.11 6.40
CA SER A 93 5.07 -2.26 7.59
C SER A 93 6.35 -1.43 7.69
N LEU A 94 7.51 -2.05 7.43
CA LEU A 94 8.81 -1.36 7.41
C LEU A 94 8.86 -0.26 6.33
N LYS A 95 8.37 -0.56 5.12
CA LYS A 95 8.29 0.42 4.01
C LYS A 95 7.41 1.61 4.40
N MET A 96 6.21 1.37 4.91
CA MET A 96 5.30 2.43 5.35
C MET A 96 5.90 3.23 6.51
N TYR A 97 6.48 2.57 7.50
CA TYR A 97 7.14 3.24 8.62
C TYR A 97 8.30 4.12 8.16
N THR A 98 9.12 3.64 7.22
CA THR A 98 10.24 4.39 6.64
C THR A 98 9.74 5.61 5.87
N LEU A 99 8.68 5.46 5.07
CA LEU A 99 8.05 6.56 4.33
C LEU A 99 7.52 7.64 5.29
N VAL A 100 6.83 7.24 6.35
CA VAL A 100 6.32 8.18 7.36
C VAL A 100 7.45 8.85 8.13
N SER A 101 8.49 8.12 8.49
CA SER A 101 9.61 8.65 9.29
C SER A 101 10.43 9.66 8.49
N ASN A 102 10.58 9.43 7.18
CA ASN A 102 11.27 10.33 6.26
C ASN A 102 10.35 11.35 5.57
N ASN A 103 9.17 11.64 6.15
CA ASN A 103 8.15 12.49 5.52
C ASN A 103 8.69 13.85 5.04
N LYS A 104 9.57 14.52 5.80
CA LYS A 104 10.10 15.84 5.44
C LYS A 104 10.98 15.78 4.19
N ILE A 105 11.83 14.76 4.09
CA ILE A 105 12.70 14.54 2.94
C ILE A 105 11.84 14.26 1.72
N ILE A 106 10.87 13.35 1.83
CA ILE A 106 9.98 12.99 0.73
C ILE A 106 9.11 14.19 0.32
N TRP A 107 8.65 15.00 1.27
CA TRP A 107 7.91 16.23 0.98
C TRP A 107 8.74 17.22 0.17
N ASN A 108 10.01 17.41 0.53
CA ASN A 108 10.93 18.26 -0.22
C ASN A 108 11.21 17.72 -1.63
N LEU A 109 11.14 16.39 -1.85
CA LEU A 109 11.25 15.83 -3.19
C LEU A 109 10.11 16.29 -4.11
N PHE A 110 8.91 16.61 -3.58
CA PHE A 110 7.84 17.17 -4.43
C PHE A 110 8.24 18.51 -5.04
N ASP A 111 8.96 19.36 -4.30
CA ASP A 111 9.46 20.63 -4.84
C ASP A 111 10.45 20.39 -6.00
N LEU A 112 11.28 19.36 -5.93
CA LEU A 112 12.16 18.98 -7.04
C LEU A 112 11.39 18.54 -8.29
N THR A 113 10.17 18.02 -8.15
CA THR A 113 9.33 17.64 -9.30
C THR A 113 8.61 18.81 -9.97
N CYS A 114 8.84 20.06 -9.54
CA CYS A 114 8.26 21.24 -10.16
C CYS A 114 8.75 21.42 -11.60
N LEU A 115 7.83 21.75 -12.50
CA LEU A 115 8.13 21.98 -13.92
C LEU A 115 8.98 23.25 -14.15
N ASP A 116 8.99 24.17 -13.18
CA ASP A 116 9.75 25.42 -13.27
C ASP A 116 11.27 25.20 -13.30
N PHE A 117 11.76 24.04 -12.82
CA PHE A 117 13.19 23.71 -12.83
C PHE A 117 13.79 23.66 -14.24
N LEU A 118 13.00 23.35 -15.27
CA LEU A 118 13.47 23.18 -16.65
C LEU A 118 13.33 24.45 -17.52
N LYS A 119 12.78 25.55 -16.98
CA LYS A 119 12.49 26.77 -17.74
C LYS A 119 13.71 27.62 -18.10
N CYS A 120 14.90 27.33 -17.58
CA CYS A 120 16.07 28.21 -17.74
C CYS A 120 16.88 28.05 -19.05
N SER A 121 16.61 27.08 -19.93
CA SER A 121 17.44 26.86 -21.13
C SER A 121 16.84 27.43 -22.42
N GLN A 122 17.69 27.91 -23.33
CA GLN A 122 17.30 28.29 -24.71
C GLN A 122 16.74 27.11 -25.52
N HIS A 123 16.93 25.87 -25.07
CA HIS A 123 16.35 24.65 -25.64
C HIS A 123 15.20 24.09 -24.78
N SER A 124 14.63 24.92 -23.90
CA SER A 124 13.68 24.50 -22.87
C SER A 124 12.40 23.94 -23.44
N GLU A 125 11.89 24.41 -24.59
CA GLU A 125 10.60 23.93 -25.11
C GLU A 125 10.62 22.45 -25.51
N LEU A 126 11.61 22.02 -26.29
CA LEU A 126 11.70 20.62 -26.76
C LEU A 126 12.06 19.66 -25.60
N ILE A 127 12.91 20.10 -24.69
CA ILE A 127 13.28 19.35 -23.47
C ILE A 127 12.06 19.23 -22.54
N THR A 128 11.33 20.32 -22.33
CA THR A 128 10.11 20.36 -21.50
C THR A 128 8.99 19.53 -22.12
N ALA A 129 8.80 19.56 -23.44
CA ALA A 129 7.82 18.73 -24.13
C ALA A 129 8.10 17.22 -23.95
N ASN A 130 9.36 16.81 -24.11
CA ASN A 130 9.79 15.41 -23.88
C ASN A 130 9.63 15.00 -22.41
N PHE A 131 9.96 15.88 -21.48
CA PHE A 131 9.77 15.67 -20.05
C PHE A 131 8.28 15.49 -19.70
N ILE A 132 7.40 16.38 -20.17
CA ILE A 132 5.95 16.30 -19.96
C ILE A 132 5.39 15.00 -20.55
N LYS A 133 5.83 14.59 -21.75
CA LYS A 133 5.42 13.32 -22.37
C LYS A 133 5.76 12.12 -21.48
N ARG A 134 6.97 12.09 -20.93
CA ARG A 134 7.43 11.04 -20.00
C ARG A 134 6.66 11.05 -18.69
N CYS A 135 6.37 12.22 -18.13
CA CYS A 135 5.59 12.35 -16.90
C CYS A 135 4.14 11.92 -17.08
N LYS A 136 3.53 12.22 -18.24
CA LYS A 136 2.20 11.69 -18.62
C LYS A 136 2.20 10.16 -18.70
N LYS A 137 3.25 9.55 -19.27
CA LYS A 137 3.39 8.09 -19.34
C LYS A 137 3.49 7.47 -17.95
N SER A 138 4.38 7.98 -17.09
CA SER A 138 4.53 7.52 -15.69
C SER A 138 3.20 7.64 -14.94
N THR A 139 2.55 8.81 -15.01
CA THR A 139 1.23 9.04 -14.40
C THR A 139 0.18 8.02 -14.83
N ARG A 140 0.14 7.68 -16.13
CA ARG A 140 -0.80 6.69 -16.67
C ARG A 140 -0.50 5.29 -16.11
N ILE A 141 0.77 4.90 -16.04
CA ILE A 141 1.20 3.61 -15.48
C ILE A 141 0.81 3.53 -14.01
N THR A 142 1.14 4.53 -13.19
CA THR A 142 0.82 4.54 -11.76
C THR A 142 -0.68 4.49 -11.50
N LYS A 143 -1.49 5.21 -12.31
CA LYS A 143 -2.96 5.13 -12.23
C LYS A 143 -3.48 3.74 -12.58
N TRP A 144 -2.93 3.12 -13.62
CA TRP A 144 -3.34 1.79 -14.04
C TRP A 144 -2.99 0.75 -12.98
N ILE A 145 -1.76 0.78 -12.46
CA ILE A 145 -1.32 -0.01 -11.30
C ILE A 145 -2.32 0.16 -10.15
N ALA A 146 -2.51 1.38 -9.64
CA ALA A 146 -3.38 1.63 -8.50
C ALA A 146 -4.82 1.10 -8.70
N ARG A 147 -5.38 1.26 -9.91
CA ARG A 147 -6.72 0.73 -10.23
C ARG A 147 -6.76 -0.79 -10.25
N SER A 148 -5.82 -1.44 -10.92
CA SER A 148 -5.74 -2.90 -10.97
C SER A 148 -5.64 -3.50 -9.57
N PHE A 149 -4.87 -2.85 -8.68
CA PHE A 149 -4.75 -3.28 -7.29
C PHE A 149 -6.00 -3.06 -6.45
N LEU A 150 -6.71 -1.94 -6.65
CA LEU A 150 -8.01 -1.72 -5.98
C LEU A 150 -9.04 -2.78 -6.39
N VAL A 151 -9.11 -3.12 -7.68
CA VAL A 151 -9.99 -4.19 -8.17
C VAL A 151 -9.59 -5.54 -7.59
N GLY A 152 -8.30 -5.87 -7.61
CA GLY A 152 -7.78 -7.10 -7.02
C GLY A 152 -8.11 -7.22 -5.53
N LEU A 153 -7.97 -6.13 -4.76
CA LEU A 153 -8.30 -6.11 -3.34
C LEU A 153 -9.79 -6.34 -3.10
N ILE A 154 -10.68 -5.71 -3.88
CA ILE A 154 -12.14 -5.94 -3.77
C ILE A 154 -12.48 -7.41 -4.05
N LEU A 155 -11.95 -7.98 -5.13
CA LEU A 155 -12.19 -9.38 -5.47
C LEU A 155 -11.69 -10.33 -4.37
N TRP A 156 -10.52 -10.03 -3.80
CA TRP A 156 -9.93 -10.86 -2.76
C TRP A 156 -10.71 -10.77 -1.43
N VAL A 157 -11.22 -9.60 -1.07
CA VAL A 157 -12.11 -9.40 0.09
C VAL A 157 -13.44 -10.14 -0.10
N MET A 158 -13.98 -10.16 -1.32
CA MET A 158 -15.25 -10.85 -1.63
C MET A 158 -15.12 -12.38 -1.68
N GLY A 159 -13.94 -12.91 -2.00
CA GLY A 159 -13.71 -14.34 -2.23
C GLY A 159 -14.22 -15.29 -1.13
N PRO A 160 -13.96 -15.03 0.17
CA PRO A 160 -14.42 -15.91 1.24
C PRO A 160 -15.93 -16.03 1.37
N PHE A 161 -16.70 -14.99 1.02
CA PHE A 161 -18.17 -15.06 1.07
C PHE A 161 -18.69 -16.10 0.06
N ILE A 162 -18.13 -16.12 -1.14
CA ILE A 162 -18.48 -17.09 -2.18
C ILE A 162 -18.07 -18.50 -1.75
N ALA A 163 -16.84 -18.67 -1.25
CA ALA A 163 -16.30 -19.97 -0.85
C ALA A 163 -17.02 -20.59 0.37
N ASN A 164 -17.57 -19.77 1.26
CA ASN A 164 -18.30 -20.24 2.44
C ASN A 164 -19.77 -20.58 2.14
N GLU A 165 -20.41 -19.90 1.18
CA GLU A 165 -21.76 -20.26 0.73
C GLU A 165 -21.80 -21.66 0.09
N GLU A 166 -20.77 -22.05 -0.65
CA GLU A 166 -20.68 -23.39 -1.26
C GLU A 166 -20.52 -24.53 -0.23
N LYS A 167 -20.13 -24.22 1.01
CA LYS A 167 -19.75 -25.18 2.05
C LYS A 167 -20.77 -25.34 3.18
N THR A 168 -21.97 -24.76 3.07
CA THR A 168 -23.05 -24.89 4.06
C THR A 168 -23.72 -26.28 4.06
N ALA A 169 -22.92 -27.34 4.23
CA ALA A 169 -23.39 -28.67 4.60
C ALA A 169 -23.36 -28.82 6.14
N PRO A 170 -24.25 -29.64 6.75
CA PRO A 170 -24.66 -29.53 8.16
C PRO A 170 -23.67 -30.11 9.19
N LYS A 171 -22.36 -30.07 8.92
CA LYS A 171 -21.34 -30.54 9.87
C LYS A 171 -20.66 -29.35 10.54
N SER A 172 -21.07 -29.07 11.76
CA SER A 172 -20.59 -28.01 12.67
C SER A 172 -19.11 -28.13 13.10
N SER A 173 -18.30 -28.92 12.38
CA SER A 173 -16.90 -29.22 12.70
C SER A 173 -15.90 -28.55 11.75
N HIS A 174 -16.34 -27.81 10.73
CA HIS A 174 -15.45 -27.15 9.78
C HIS A 174 -15.28 -25.66 10.09
N ARG A 175 -14.04 -25.18 9.95
CA ARG A 175 -13.71 -23.76 10.07
C ARG A 175 -14.12 -22.99 8.81
N TYR A 176 -14.78 -21.84 8.97
CA TYR A 176 -15.05 -20.95 7.84
C TYR A 176 -13.75 -20.47 7.19
N GLN A 177 -13.75 -20.37 5.86
CA GLN A 177 -12.62 -19.82 5.12
C GLN A 177 -12.61 -18.30 5.22
N ASN A 178 -11.41 -17.74 5.24
CA ASN A 178 -11.19 -16.30 5.35
C ASN A 178 -10.16 -15.87 4.27
N ILE A 179 -9.94 -14.57 4.13
CA ILE A 179 -9.21 -13.98 3.00
C ILE A 179 -7.79 -14.54 2.86
N ILE A 180 -7.07 -14.59 3.98
CA ILE A 180 -5.71 -15.10 4.11
C ILE A 180 -5.75 -16.50 4.76
N ASN A 181 -6.84 -16.82 5.45
CA ASN A 181 -7.08 -18.10 6.11
C ASN A 181 -6.09 -18.37 7.27
N ILE A 182 -5.72 -17.32 8.00
CA ILE A 182 -4.78 -17.38 9.13
C ILE A 182 -5.32 -18.33 10.20
N LYS A 183 -4.49 -19.27 10.66
CA LYS A 183 -4.82 -20.19 11.75
C LYS A 183 -4.59 -19.51 13.09
N PHE A 184 -5.57 -18.75 13.56
CA PHE A 184 -5.54 -18.17 14.90
C PHE A 184 -5.60 -19.28 15.97
N PRO A 185 -4.94 -19.09 17.14
CA PRO A 185 -4.84 -20.08 18.22
C PRO A 185 -6.13 -20.17 19.03
N VAL A 186 -7.25 -20.50 18.37
CA VAL A 186 -8.58 -20.63 18.97
C VAL A 186 -9.26 -21.91 18.46
N THR A 187 -10.25 -22.41 19.20
CA THR A 187 -11.04 -23.57 18.77
C THR A 187 -11.89 -23.22 17.55
N VAL A 188 -12.23 -24.23 16.73
CA VAL A 188 -13.08 -24.05 15.53
C VAL A 188 -14.42 -23.40 15.89
N LYS A 189 -15.01 -23.78 17.02
CA LYS A 189 -16.25 -23.19 17.54
C LYS A 189 -16.09 -21.69 17.80
N THR A 190 -15.08 -21.29 18.58
CA THR A 190 -14.83 -19.88 18.88
C THR A 190 -14.50 -19.07 17.62
N TYR A 191 -13.76 -19.67 16.68
CA TYR A 191 -13.47 -19.03 15.40
C TYR A 191 -14.74 -18.72 14.61
N ASN A 192 -15.65 -19.70 14.50
CA ASN A 192 -16.89 -19.54 13.76
C ASN A 192 -17.87 -18.58 14.46
N ASP A 193 -17.99 -18.64 15.80
CA ASP A 193 -18.84 -17.75 16.59
C ASP A 193 -18.43 -16.27 16.43
N TYR A 194 -17.12 -16.00 16.31
CA TYR A 194 -16.55 -14.66 16.11
C TYR A 194 -15.97 -14.45 14.70
N TYR A 195 -16.50 -15.15 13.69
CA TYR A 195 -15.95 -15.15 12.33
C TYR A 195 -15.67 -13.75 11.79
N PHE A 196 -16.62 -12.82 11.95
CA PHE A 196 -16.50 -11.46 11.44
C PHE A 196 -15.32 -10.68 12.05
N VAL A 197 -14.97 -10.96 13.31
CA VAL A 197 -13.82 -10.32 13.98
C VAL A 197 -12.51 -10.81 13.35
N PHE A 198 -12.36 -12.12 13.17
CA PHE A 198 -11.19 -12.70 12.52
C PHE A 198 -11.11 -12.30 11.04
N TYR A 199 -12.24 -12.16 10.37
CA TYR A 199 -12.35 -11.60 9.02
C TYR A 199 -11.79 -10.17 8.95
N LEU A 200 -12.24 -9.27 9.82
CA LEU A 200 -11.72 -7.90 9.87
C LEU A 200 -10.22 -7.83 10.20
N MET A 201 -9.74 -8.71 11.08
CA MET A 201 -8.32 -8.82 11.38
C MET A 201 -7.50 -9.19 10.14
N GLU A 202 -7.96 -10.19 9.37
CA GLU A 202 -7.30 -10.60 8.12
C GLU A 202 -7.39 -9.52 7.03
N VAL A 203 -8.52 -8.81 6.91
CA VAL A 203 -8.65 -7.64 6.03
C VAL A 203 -7.59 -6.59 6.38
N ALA A 204 -7.38 -6.30 7.68
CA ALA A 204 -6.40 -5.32 8.11
C ALA A 204 -4.95 -5.74 7.75
N VAL A 205 -4.61 -7.02 7.94
CA VAL A 205 -3.31 -7.58 7.52
C VAL A 205 -3.15 -7.50 5.99
N GLY A 206 -4.17 -7.93 5.25
CA GLY A 206 -4.18 -7.91 3.79
C GLY A 206 -4.05 -6.50 3.23
N PHE A 207 -4.78 -5.54 3.81
CA PHE A 207 -4.66 -4.12 3.47
C PHE A 207 -3.25 -3.59 3.73
N CYS A 208 -2.65 -3.92 4.88
CA CYS A 208 -1.27 -3.53 5.21
C CYS A 208 -0.28 -4.07 4.16
N ILE A 209 -0.40 -5.35 3.78
CA ILE A 209 0.45 -5.96 2.75
C ILE A 209 0.27 -5.23 1.42
N VAL A 210 -0.95 -5.12 0.91
CA VAL A 210 -1.21 -4.55 -0.42
C VAL A 210 -0.83 -3.06 -0.46
N TYR A 211 -1.25 -2.30 0.54
CA TYR A 211 -0.98 -0.85 0.59
C TYR A 211 0.51 -0.57 0.80
N GLY A 212 1.17 -1.28 1.71
CA GLY A 212 2.57 -1.03 2.05
C GLY A 212 3.58 -1.60 1.07
N SER A 213 3.27 -2.68 0.35
CA SER A 213 4.16 -3.21 -0.69
C SER A 213 3.94 -2.46 -2.00
N VAL A 214 2.75 -2.60 -2.58
CA VAL A 214 2.50 -2.22 -3.97
C VAL A 214 2.39 -0.72 -4.14
N LEU A 215 1.58 -0.05 -3.32
CA LEU A 215 1.29 1.37 -3.52
C LEU A 215 2.50 2.24 -3.15
N VAL A 216 3.28 1.83 -2.13
CA VAL A 216 4.56 2.47 -1.80
C VAL A 216 5.56 2.29 -2.94
N ASP A 217 5.67 1.08 -3.51
CA ASP A 217 6.58 0.84 -4.64
C ASP A 217 6.17 1.65 -5.87
N ALA A 218 4.86 1.70 -6.19
CA ALA A 218 4.33 2.50 -7.28
C ALA A 218 4.60 4.01 -7.07
N PHE A 219 4.50 4.47 -5.81
CA PHE A 219 4.86 5.83 -5.41
C PHE A 219 6.35 6.12 -5.67
N LEU A 220 7.24 5.28 -5.14
CA LEU A 220 8.70 5.46 -5.29
C LEU A 220 9.13 5.38 -6.76
N MET A 221 8.62 4.41 -7.51
CA MET A 221 8.89 4.26 -8.94
C MET A 221 8.49 5.51 -9.74
N SER A 222 7.40 6.17 -9.35
CA SER A 222 6.98 7.42 -10.00
C SER A 222 7.97 8.56 -9.75
N PHE A 223 8.51 8.67 -8.53
CA PHE A 223 9.57 9.64 -8.21
C PHE A 223 10.85 9.33 -8.98
N CYS A 224 11.31 8.08 -8.98
CA CYS A 224 12.51 7.67 -9.72
C CYS A 224 12.40 7.99 -11.22
N TRP A 225 11.23 7.76 -11.81
CA TRP A 225 10.99 8.08 -13.22
C TRP A 225 11.10 9.58 -13.51
N ILE A 226 10.53 10.42 -12.65
CA ILE A 226 10.57 11.88 -12.82
C ILE A 226 11.99 12.40 -12.65
N ILE A 227 12.70 11.98 -11.59
CA ILE A 227 14.08 12.40 -11.33
C ILE A 227 14.99 11.96 -12.47
N SER A 228 14.86 10.72 -12.95
CA SER A 228 15.62 10.22 -14.10
C SER A 228 15.35 11.05 -15.36
N ALA A 229 14.09 11.42 -15.61
CA ALA A 229 13.73 12.25 -16.74
C ALA A 229 14.29 13.69 -16.62
N GLN A 230 14.34 14.26 -15.41
CA GLN A 230 14.98 15.55 -15.15
C GLN A 230 16.50 15.47 -15.36
N TYR A 231 17.17 14.44 -14.82
CA TYR A 231 18.61 14.25 -14.99
C TYR A 231 18.99 14.14 -16.47
N GLN A 232 18.26 13.34 -17.26
CA GLN A 232 18.49 13.24 -18.70
C GLN A 232 18.21 14.56 -19.46
N SER A 233 17.33 15.41 -18.93
CA SER A 233 17.05 16.72 -19.51
C SER A 233 18.20 17.69 -19.26
N VAL A 234 18.76 17.66 -18.05
CA VAL A 234 19.93 18.46 -17.64
C VAL A 234 21.17 18.04 -18.43
N THR A 235 21.47 16.73 -18.52
CA THR A 235 22.66 16.26 -19.26
C THR A 235 22.61 16.63 -20.73
N LYS A 236 21.43 16.59 -21.37
CA LYS A 236 21.26 17.05 -22.75
C LYS A 236 21.48 18.55 -22.92
N ALA A 237 21.03 19.36 -21.96
CA ALA A 237 21.20 20.81 -22.01
C ALA A 237 22.67 21.24 -21.87
N PHE A 238 23.50 20.47 -21.17
CA PHE A 238 24.94 20.73 -21.01
C PHE A 238 25.83 20.03 -22.06
N ALA A 239 25.28 19.11 -22.86
CA ALA A 239 26.01 18.44 -23.94
C ALA A 239 25.97 19.20 -25.27
N THR A 240 25.08 20.19 -25.39
CA THR A 240 25.00 21.19 -26.47
C THR A 240 25.68 22.48 -26.07
#